data_AF-A0A7S3DW96-F1
#
_entry.id   AF-A0A7S3DW96-F1
#
_cell.length_a   1.000
_cell.length_b   1.000
_cell.length_c   1.000
_cell.angle_alpha   90.00
_cell.angle_beta   90.00
_cell.angle_gamma   90.00
#
_symmetry.space_group_name_H-M   'P 1'
#
loop_
_entity.id
_entity.type
_entity.pdbx_description
1 polymer ?
#
loop_
_entity_poly.entity_id
_entity_poly.type
_entity_poly.pdbx_seq_one_letter_code
_entity_poly.pdbx_strand_id
1 'polypeptide(L)'
;MQAAFNHQYNDNYNVEQLWEASRSGDLAMVQDILSQHPDWINLRNFQQHTPLSLACDRRQVSVVEWLLAQDGIEIYHPGMNDEYKFAWTPLHWACQIGHLGILQAFAKQTRQVNLHQRVSMPSRGRTPLDW
;
A
#
# COMPACT_ATOMS: atom_id res chain seq x y z
N MET A 1 9.99 25.32 22.74
CA MET A 1 10.89 24.44 21.96
C MET A 1 10.68 22.95 22.22
N GLN A 2 10.19 22.49 23.38
CA GLN A 2 9.97 21.05 23.65
C GLN A 2 8.81 20.40 22.86
N ALA A 3 7.74 21.14 22.54
CA ALA A 3 6.53 20.59 21.91
C ALA A 3 6.75 20.07 20.47
N ALA A 4 7.59 20.76 19.68
CA ALA A 4 7.89 20.34 18.30
C ALA A 4 8.74 19.06 18.25
N PHE A 5 9.64 18.87 19.22
CA PHE A 5 10.48 17.68 19.32
C PHE A 5 9.67 16.43 19.67
N ASN A 6 8.71 16.56 20.61
CA ASN A 6 7.82 15.45 20.96
C ASN A 6 6.84 15.10 19.82
N HIS A 7 6.34 16.10 19.09
CA HIS A 7 5.44 15.86 17.96
C HIS A 7 6.14 15.11 16.83
N GLN A 8 7.34 15.55 16.42
CA GLN A 8 8.12 14.88 15.38
C GLN A 8 8.56 13.46 15.76
N TYR A 9 8.88 13.24 17.05
CA TYR A 9 9.21 11.89 17.55
C TYR A 9 7.99 10.97 17.52
N ASN A 10 6.82 11.47 17.92
CA ASN A 10 5.57 10.73 17.90
C ASN A 10 5.12 10.41 16.46
N ASP A 11 5.29 11.35 15.53
CA ASP A 11 4.97 11.14 14.12
C ASP A 11 5.84 10.05 13.50
N ASN A 12 7.15 10.06 13.75
CA ASN A 12 8.05 9.01 13.26
C ASN A 12 7.69 7.63 13.83
N TYR A 13 7.34 7.57 15.14
CA TYR A 13 6.90 6.35 15.79
C TYR A 13 5.57 5.83 15.19
N ASN A 14 4.60 6.71 14.98
CA ASN A 14 3.30 6.36 14.39
C ASN A 14 3.45 5.91 12.93
N VAL A 15 4.35 6.51 12.16
CA VAL A 15 4.66 6.07 10.79
C VAL A 15 5.24 4.66 10.77
N GLU A 16 6.19 4.36 11.67
CA GLU A 16 6.76 3.02 11.79
C GLU A 16 5.70 2.00 12.23
N GLN A 17 4.82 2.39 13.17
CA GLN A 17 3.68 1.59 13.59
C GLN A 17 2.68 1.34 12.45
N LEU A 18 2.41 2.32 11.57
CA LEU A 18 1.54 2.14 10.41
C LEU A 18 2.07 1.04 9.48
N TRP A 19 3.38 1.06 9.21
CA TRP A 19 4.02 0.03 8.39
C TRP A 19 4.00 -1.34 9.05
N GLU A 20 4.27 -1.42 10.35
CA GLU A 20 4.22 -2.69 11.09
C GLU A 20 2.79 -3.24 11.19
N ALA A 21 1.80 -2.41 11.51
CA ALA A 21 0.40 -2.79 11.56
C ALA A 21 -0.10 -3.30 10.20
N SER A 22 0.30 -2.63 9.12
CA SER A 22 -0.03 -3.07 7.76
C SER A 22 0.60 -4.43 7.42
N ARG A 23 1.84 -4.66 7.86
CA ARG A 23 2.58 -5.91 7.68
C ARG A 23 2.00 -7.05 8.52
N SER A 24 1.63 -6.79 9.76
CA SER A 24 1.13 -7.79 10.72
C SER A 24 -0.37 -8.08 10.57
N GLY A 25 -1.10 -7.21 9.89
CA GLY A 25 -2.54 -7.35 9.66
C GLY A 25 -3.41 -6.71 10.74
N ASP A 26 -2.84 -5.84 11.58
CA ASP A 26 -3.57 -5.11 12.62
C ASP A 26 -4.42 -3.98 12.01
N LEU A 27 -5.61 -4.37 11.51
CA LEU A 27 -6.55 -3.44 10.88
C LEU A 27 -6.97 -2.31 11.83
N ALA A 28 -7.15 -2.60 13.12
CA ALA A 28 -7.60 -1.59 14.08
C ALA A 28 -6.55 -0.49 14.24
N MET A 29 -5.27 -0.87 14.34
CA MET A 29 -4.17 0.10 14.42
C MET A 29 -4.01 0.89 13.12
N VAL A 30 -4.13 0.24 11.95
CA VAL A 30 -4.10 0.94 10.65
C VAL A 30 -5.20 1.99 10.57
N GLN A 31 -6.42 1.64 10.99
CA GLN A 31 -7.57 2.57 11.00
C GLN A 31 -7.35 3.73 11.97
N ASP A 32 -6.87 3.46 13.18
CA ASP A 32 -6.62 4.48 14.20
C ASP A 32 -5.58 5.51 13.71
N ILE A 33 -4.45 5.04 13.19
CA ILE A 33 -3.37 5.92 12.71
C ILE A 33 -3.84 6.74 11.50
N LEU A 34 -4.49 6.11 10.51
CA LEU A 34 -4.93 6.83 9.30
C LEU A 34 -6.13 7.75 9.53
N SER A 35 -6.89 7.55 10.61
CA SER A 35 -7.93 8.50 11.02
C SER A 35 -7.34 9.83 11.52
N GLN A 36 -6.16 9.77 12.13
CA GLN A 36 -5.43 10.93 12.65
C GLN A 36 -4.52 11.55 11.57
N HIS A 37 -4.02 10.72 10.66
CA HIS A 37 -3.06 11.09 9.62
C HIS A 37 -3.45 10.53 8.23
N PRO A 38 -4.54 11.01 7.62
CA PRO A 38 -5.04 10.47 6.36
C PRO A 38 -4.05 10.58 5.19
N ASP A 39 -3.19 11.61 5.19
CA ASP A 39 -2.17 11.83 4.16
C ASP A 39 -1.08 10.72 4.13
N TRP A 40 -1.01 9.86 5.16
CA TRP A 40 -0.02 8.79 5.24
C TRP A 40 -0.42 7.51 4.52
N ILE A 41 -1.59 7.48 3.90
CA ILE A 41 -2.13 6.26 3.26
C ILE A 41 -1.22 5.66 2.18
N ASN A 42 -0.41 6.50 1.51
CA ASN A 42 0.59 6.08 0.51
C ASN A 42 2.04 6.30 0.98
N LEU A 43 2.27 6.54 2.27
CA LEU A 43 3.59 6.89 2.80
C LEU A 43 4.58 5.74 2.65
N ARG A 44 5.77 6.04 2.15
CA ARG A 44 6.77 5.03 1.81
C ARG A 44 7.83 4.86 2.88
N ASN A 45 8.16 3.61 3.17
CA ASN A 45 9.32 3.29 3.97
C ASN A 45 10.63 3.36 3.17
N PHE A 46 11.77 3.10 3.82
CA PHE A 46 13.09 3.15 3.19
C PHE A 46 13.28 2.14 2.02
N GLN A 47 12.50 1.06 1.98
CA GLN A 47 12.46 0.09 0.88
C GLN A 47 11.37 0.40 -0.17
N GLN A 48 10.82 1.62 -0.15
CA GLN A 48 9.74 2.06 -1.05
C GLN A 48 8.42 1.30 -0.88
N HIS A 49 8.19 0.61 0.24
CA HIS A 49 6.90 0.00 0.51
C HIS A 49 5.89 1.00 1.05
N THR A 50 4.65 0.92 0.56
CA THR A 50 3.48 1.59 1.09
C THR A 50 2.77 0.67 2.09
N PRO A 51 1.84 1.19 2.92
CA PRO A 51 0.95 0.36 3.74
C PRO A 51 0.28 -0.77 2.93
N LEU A 52 -0.23 -0.43 1.74
CA LEU A 52 -0.88 -1.38 0.85
C LEU A 52 0.08 -2.47 0.34
N SER A 53 1.31 -2.11 -0.05
CA SER A 53 2.25 -3.15 -0.48
C SER A 53 2.62 -4.04 0.70
N LEU A 54 2.99 -3.52 1.88
CA LEU A 54 3.28 -4.35 3.06
C LEU A 54 2.15 -5.34 3.41
N ALA A 55 0.91 -4.88 3.36
CA ALA A 55 -0.26 -5.73 3.60
C ALA A 55 -0.41 -6.81 2.52
N CYS A 56 -0.11 -6.49 1.26
CA CYS A 56 -0.07 -7.48 0.19
C CYS A 56 1.07 -8.50 0.43
N ASP A 57 2.27 -8.11 0.87
CA ASP A 57 3.44 -9.02 1.07
C ASP A 57 3.05 -10.19 1.96
N ARG A 58 2.39 -9.80 3.06
CA ARG A 58 2.06 -10.66 4.18
C ARG A 58 0.66 -11.21 4.10
N ARG A 59 -0.02 -11.03 2.96
CA ARG A 59 -1.32 -11.62 2.66
C ARG A 59 -2.41 -11.18 3.65
N GLN A 60 -2.33 -9.94 4.12
CA GLN A 60 -3.23 -9.38 5.12
C GLN A 60 -4.52 -8.88 4.47
N VAL A 61 -5.40 -9.84 4.14
CA VAL A 61 -6.61 -9.60 3.33
C VAL A 61 -7.46 -8.44 3.86
N SER A 62 -7.76 -8.41 5.16
CA SER A 62 -8.62 -7.38 5.75
C SER A 62 -8.05 -5.97 5.64
N VAL A 63 -6.73 -5.83 5.81
CA VAL A 63 -6.03 -4.54 5.64
C VAL A 63 -6.02 -4.13 4.17
N VAL A 64 -5.75 -5.07 3.26
CA VAL A 64 -5.76 -4.81 1.82
C VAL A 64 -7.14 -4.35 1.35
N GLU A 65 -8.21 -5.05 1.72
CA GLU A 65 -9.57 -4.68 1.35
C GLU A 65 -9.97 -3.30 1.89
N TRP A 66 -9.62 -3.01 3.13
CA TRP A 66 -9.92 -1.71 3.73
C TRP A 66 -9.14 -0.56 3.09
N LEU A 67 -7.83 -0.73 2.84
CA LEU A 67 -6.99 0.27 2.18
C LEU A 67 -7.46 0.55 0.74
N LEU A 68 -7.86 -0.49 -0.01
CA LEU A 68 -8.39 -0.34 -1.37
C LEU A 68 -9.73 0.40 -1.42
N ALA A 69 -10.48 0.41 -0.32
CA ALA A 69 -11.74 1.15 -0.21
C ALA A 69 -11.56 2.63 0.15
N GLN A 70 -10.34 3.08 0.45
CA GLN A 70 -10.07 4.48 0.79
C GLN A 70 -9.83 5.33 -0.46
N ASP A 71 -10.25 6.59 -0.38
CA ASP A 71 -9.97 7.58 -1.41
C ASP A 71 -8.48 7.92 -1.48
N GLY A 72 -7.97 8.17 -2.69
CA GLY A 72 -6.58 8.55 -2.92
C GLY A 72 -5.56 7.40 -2.80
N ILE A 73 -6.00 6.16 -2.57
CA ILE A 73 -5.11 4.99 -2.53
C ILE A 73 -4.42 4.75 -3.88
N GLU A 74 -3.09 4.64 -3.85
CA GLU A 74 -2.28 4.44 -5.05
C GLU A 74 -1.93 2.95 -5.24
N ILE A 75 -2.57 2.30 -6.20
CA ILE A 75 -2.48 0.85 -6.43
C ILE A 75 -1.33 0.40 -7.35
N TYR A 76 -0.66 1.35 -8.01
CA TYR A 76 0.39 1.07 -8.99
C TYR A 76 1.80 1.32 -8.47
N HIS A 77 1.96 1.78 -7.23
CA HIS A 77 3.29 2.10 -6.72
C HIS A 77 4.11 0.85 -6.50
N PRO A 78 5.29 0.75 -7.12
CA PRO A 78 6.10 -0.44 -7.01
C PRO A 78 6.93 -0.40 -5.71
N GLY A 79 6.78 -1.43 -4.87
CA GLY A 79 7.65 -1.65 -3.69
C GLY A 79 8.78 -2.61 -4.03
N MET A 80 9.95 -2.48 -3.41
CA MET A 80 11.06 -3.41 -3.67
C MET A 80 10.68 -4.83 -3.20
N ASN A 81 10.78 -5.81 -4.08
CA ASN A 81 10.70 -7.21 -3.67
C ASN A 81 12.12 -7.70 -3.39
N ASP A 82 12.40 -8.07 -2.14
CA ASP A 82 13.70 -8.57 -1.71
C ASP A 82 14.05 -9.95 -2.28
N GLU A 83 13.05 -10.79 -2.55
CA GLU A 83 13.20 -12.14 -3.11
C GLU A 83 13.68 -12.08 -4.57
N TYR A 84 13.14 -11.14 -5.35
CA TYR A 84 13.42 -11.05 -6.80
C TYR A 84 14.29 -9.85 -7.20
N LYS A 85 14.62 -8.95 -6.26
CA LYS A 85 15.35 -7.69 -6.52
C LYS A 85 14.73 -6.80 -7.60
N PHE A 86 13.42 -6.91 -7.80
CA PHE A 86 12.65 -6.08 -8.71
C PHE A 86 11.51 -5.42 -7.96
N ALA A 87 11.12 -4.22 -8.40
CA ALA A 87 10.00 -3.52 -7.79
C ALA A 87 8.68 -4.12 -8.29
N TRP A 88 7.84 -4.60 -7.38
CA TRP A 88 6.55 -5.22 -7.68
C TRP A 88 5.43 -4.26 -7.30
N THR A 89 4.41 -4.16 -8.15
CA THR A 89 3.19 -3.45 -7.77
C THR A 89 2.33 -4.33 -6.84
N PRO A 90 1.46 -3.73 -6.02
CA PRO A 90 0.51 -4.47 -5.20
C PRO A 90 -0.31 -5.53 -5.98
N LEU A 91 -0.57 -5.29 -7.28
CA LEU A 91 -1.22 -6.28 -8.15
C LEU A 91 -0.34 -7.51 -8.44
N HIS A 92 0.97 -7.35 -8.60
CA HIS A 92 1.89 -8.51 -8.71
C HIS A 92 1.83 -9.38 -7.45
N TRP A 93 1.74 -8.74 -6.28
CA TRP A 93 1.65 -9.42 -4.99
C TRP A 93 0.32 -10.15 -4.88
N ALA A 94 -0.80 -9.49 -5.20
CA ALA A 94 -2.12 -10.12 -5.27
C ALA A 94 -2.19 -11.35 -6.19
N CYS A 95 -1.55 -11.30 -7.36
CA CYS A 95 -1.48 -12.43 -8.29
C CYS A 95 -0.69 -13.61 -7.71
N GLN A 96 0.46 -13.36 -7.08
CA GLN A 96 1.27 -14.40 -6.42
C GLN A 96 0.53 -15.05 -5.25
N ILE A 97 -0.33 -14.28 -4.57
CA ILE A 97 -1.09 -14.77 -3.42
C ILE A 97 -2.21 -15.71 -3.83
N GLY A 98 -2.73 -15.57 -5.06
CA GLY A 98 -3.85 -16.37 -5.56
C GLY A 98 -5.18 -16.06 -4.88
N HIS A 99 -5.28 -14.95 -4.13
CA HIS A 99 -6.49 -14.57 -3.42
C HIS A 99 -7.47 -13.84 -4.35
N LEU A 100 -8.49 -14.57 -4.80
CA LEU A 100 -9.51 -14.06 -5.71
C LEU A 100 -10.22 -12.80 -5.15
N GLY A 101 -10.44 -12.72 -3.84
CA GLY A 101 -11.08 -11.55 -3.19
C GLY A 101 -10.25 -10.26 -3.35
N ILE A 102 -8.93 -10.35 -3.14
CA ILE A 102 -8.02 -9.22 -3.34
C ILE A 102 -8.02 -8.81 -4.83
N LEU A 103 -7.91 -9.78 -5.75
CA LEU A 103 -7.93 -9.49 -7.19
C LEU A 103 -9.26 -8.83 -7.63
N GLN A 104 -10.39 -9.24 -7.06
CA GLN A 104 -11.69 -8.60 -7.31
C GLN A 104 -11.74 -7.17 -6.77
N ALA A 105 -11.18 -6.92 -5.59
CA ALA A 105 -11.07 -5.57 -5.02
C ALA A 105 -10.20 -4.65 -5.89
N PHE A 106 -9.02 -5.13 -6.32
CA PHE A 106 -8.17 -4.43 -7.28
C PHE A 106 -8.89 -4.17 -8.61
N ALA A 107 -9.65 -5.14 -9.14
CA ALA A 107 -10.38 -4.98 -10.39
C ALA A 107 -11.49 -3.92 -10.31
N LYS A 108 -12.18 -3.82 -9.16
CA LYS A 108 -13.16 -2.75 -8.92
C LYS A 108 -12.49 -1.38 -8.93
N GLN A 109 -11.36 -1.24 -8.22
CA GLN A 109 -10.64 0.03 -8.11
C GLN A 109 -10.00 0.45 -9.44
N THR A 110 -9.35 -0.47 -10.15
CA THR A 110 -8.77 -0.23 -11.49
C THR A 110 -9.81 0.24 -12.48
N ARG A 111 -11.06 -0.24 -12.40
CA ARG A 111 -12.16 0.20 -13.28
C ARG A 111 -12.59 1.64 -12.98
N GLN A 112 -12.53 2.08 -11.72
CA GLN A 112 -12.77 3.47 -11.33
C GLN A 112 -11.62 4.41 -11.75
N VAL A 113 -10.37 3.96 -11.60
CA VAL A 113 -9.16 4.72 -11.96
C VAL A 113 -8.99 4.85 -13.48
N ASN A 114 -9.31 3.80 -14.25
CA ASN A 114 -9.26 3.83 -15.73
C ASN A 114 -10.27 4.80 -16.37
N LEU A 115 -11.29 5.25 -15.64
CA LEU A 115 -12.18 6.32 -16.10
C LEU A 115 -11.56 7.72 -15.92
N HIS A 116 -10.54 7.87 -15.06
CA HIS A 116 -10.00 9.17 -14.67
C HIS A 116 -8.58 9.48 -15.14
N GLN A 117 -7.73 8.49 -15.45
CA GLN A 117 -6.36 8.76 -15.92
C GLN A 117 -5.83 7.68 -16.89
N ARG A 118 -5.32 8.14 -18.05
CA ARG A 118 -4.43 7.36 -18.90
C ARG A 118 -3.08 7.24 -18.18
N VAL A 119 -2.79 6.08 -17.61
CA VAL A 119 -1.51 5.77 -16.98
C VAL A 119 -0.36 5.89 -18.00
N SER A 120 0.46 6.93 -17.84
CA SER A 120 1.81 6.97 -18.42
C SER A 120 2.74 6.29 -17.43
N MET A 121 3.09 5.04 -17.71
CA MET A 121 4.01 4.27 -16.85
C MET A 121 5.46 4.49 -17.29
N PRO A 122 6.43 4.58 -16.35
CA PRO A 122 7.84 4.67 -16.69
C PRO A 122 8.25 3.43 -17.50
N SER A 123 9.07 3.68 -18.51
CA SER A 123 9.33 2.90 -19.72
C SER A 123 9.96 1.51 -19.55
N ARG A 124 9.85 0.85 -18.38
CA ARG A 124 10.41 -0.49 -18.13
C ARG A 124 9.53 -1.44 -17.29
N GLY A 125 8.30 -1.07 -16.93
CA GLY A 125 7.39 -1.96 -16.21
C GLY A 125 6.49 -2.73 -17.17
N ARG A 126 6.78 -4.03 -17.39
CA ARG A 126 5.81 -4.95 -18.02
C ARG A 126 4.51 -4.95 -17.21
N THR A 127 3.39 -5.01 -17.92
CA THR A 127 2.07 -5.07 -17.29
C THR A 127 1.84 -6.45 -16.66
N PRO A 128 0.97 -6.57 -15.64
CA PRO A 128 0.50 -7.87 -15.14
C PRO A 128 -0.29 -8.69 -16.17
N LEU A 129 -0.59 -8.14 -17.35
CA LEU A 129 -1.19 -8.79 -18.51
C LEU A 129 -0.15 -9.30 -19.53
N ASP A 130 1.14 -8.98 -19.35
CA ASP A 130 2.21 -9.37 -20.28
C ASP A 130 2.82 -10.77 -19.97
N TRP A 131 2.07 -11.65 -19.31
CA TRP A 131 2.44 -13.07 -19.07
C TRP A 131 1.29 -13.99 -19.42
#